data_AF-A0A0A9ZE00-F1
#
_entry.id   AF-A0A0A9ZE00-F1
#
_cell.length_a   1.000
_cell.length_b   1.000
_cell.length_c   1.000
_cell.angle_alpha   90.00
_cell.angle_beta   90.00
_cell.angle_gamma   90.00
#
_symmetry.space_group_name_H-M   'P 1'
#
loop_
_entity.id
_entity.type
_entity.pdbx_description
1 polymer ?
#
loop_
_entity_poly.entity_id
_entity_poly.type
_entity_poly.pdbx_seq_one_letter_code
_entity_poly.pdbx_strand_id
1 'polypeptide(L)'
;MLDPQLQPVTPDPHSAESMQIFEDHKKLVKEYFEVQEEMVLLTKDMERLNEELSRSTDADEQHIKALESEKEELIQLKKSFENQLAQAREQGSVEDGEWVVCTQSHLST
;
A
#
# COMPACT_ATOMS: atom_id res chain seq x y z
N MET A 1 -20.88 30.06 -3.51
CA MET A 1 -21.21 31.45 -3.12
C MET A 1 -20.47 31.77 -1.83
N LEU A 2 -19.92 32.98 -1.70
CA LEU A 2 -19.35 33.43 -0.43
C LEU A 2 -20.43 33.48 0.65
N ASP A 3 -20.02 33.22 1.88
CA ASP A 3 -20.83 33.52 3.06
C ASP A 3 -21.32 34.98 3.00
N PRO A 4 -22.60 35.25 3.27
CA PRO A 4 -23.13 36.61 3.34
C PRO A 4 -22.29 37.58 4.19
N GLN A 5 -21.61 37.09 5.22
CA GLN A 5 -20.73 37.92 6.08
C GLN A 5 -19.43 38.35 5.41
N LEU A 6 -19.01 37.65 4.36
CA LEU A 6 -17.77 37.90 3.62
C LEU A 6 -18.02 38.67 2.31
N GLN A 7 -19.25 39.12 2.06
CA GLN A 7 -19.55 39.91 0.88
C GLN A 7 -19.10 41.36 1.08
N PRO A 8 -18.55 42.00 0.03
CA PRO A 8 -18.13 43.38 0.14
C PRO A 8 -19.34 44.30 0.34
N VAL A 9 -19.20 45.25 1.28
CA VAL A 9 -20.20 46.28 1.53
C VAL A 9 -20.27 47.22 0.33
N THR A 10 -21.47 47.71 0.00
CA THR A 10 -21.65 48.70 -1.08
C THR A 10 -20.76 49.93 -0.85
N PRO A 11 -19.93 50.32 -1.83
CA PRO A 11 -19.03 51.45 -1.65
C PRO A 11 -19.78 52.79 -1.67
N ASP A 12 -19.22 53.79 -0.98
CA ASP A 12 -19.69 55.18 -1.08
C ASP A 12 -19.16 55.80 -2.40
N PRO A 13 -20.05 56.23 -3.32
CA PRO A 13 -19.65 56.79 -4.61
C PRO A 13 -18.91 58.13 -4.50
N HIS A 14 -18.98 58.81 -3.35
CA HIS A 14 -18.31 60.10 -3.13
C HIS A 14 -16.92 59.96 -2.51
N SER A 15 -16.53 58.76 -2.07
CA SER A 15 -15.23 58.48 -1.49
C SER A 15 -14.40 57.58 -2.40
N ALA A 16 -13.31 58.12 -2.93
CA ALA A 16 -12.37 57.36 -3.77
C ALA A 16 -11.75 56.18 -3.02
N GLU A 17 -11.48 56.35 -1.72
CA GLU A 17 -10.93 55.30 -0.86
C GLU A 17 -11.92 54.15 -0.67
N SER A 18 -13.20 54.45 -0.45
CA SER A 18 -14.25 53.44 -0.31
C SER A 18 -14.40 52.60 -1.59
N MET A 19 -14.37 53.25 -2.75
CA MET A 19 -14.43 52.57 -4.04
C MET A 19 -13.21 51.65 -4.27
N GLN A 20 -12.02 52.10 -3.88
CA GLN A 20 -10.80 51.31 -4.02
C GLN A 20 -10.82 50.06 -3.15
N ILE A 21 -11.23 50.19 -1.87
CA ILE A 21 -11.34 49.06 -0.95
C ILE A 21 -12.31 47.99 -1.49
N PHE A 22 -13.43 48.43 -2.08
CA PHE A 22 -14.41 47.52 -2.68
C PHE A 22 -13.84 46.73 -3.86
N GLU A 23 -13.11 47.39 -4.77
CA GLU A 23 -12.49 46.71 -5.91
C GLU A 23 -11.35 45.77 -5.49
N ASP A 24 -10.58 46.13 -4.47
CA ASP A 24 -9.53 45.26 -3.95
C ASP A 24 -10.12 44.03 -3.24
N HIS A 25 -11.23 44.19 -2.52
CA HIS A 25 -11.96 43.06 -1.95
C HIS A 25 -12.45 42.09 -3.04
N LYS A 26 -12.96 42.60 -4.17
CA LYS A 26 -13.39 41.75 -5.29
C LYS A 26 -12.25 40.92 -5.87
N LYS A 27 -11.04 41.48 -5.98
CA LYS A 27 -9.85 40.73 -6.42
C LYS A 27 -9.49 39.64 -5.41
N LEU A 28 -9.44 39.99 -4.13
CA LEU A 28 -9.11 39.06 -3.06
C LEU A 28 -10.10 37.88 -2.99
N VAL A 29 -11.38 38.14 -3.22
CA VAL A 29 -12.41 37.09 -3.28
C VAL A 29 -12.16 36.11 -4.42
N LYS A 30 -11.70 36.60 -5.58
CA LYS A 30 -11.35 35.73 -6.71
C LYS A 30 -10.19 34.80 -6.34
N GLU A 31 -9.14 35.37 -5.76
CA GLU A 31 -7.96 34.61 -5.31
C GLU A 31 -8.33 33.60 -4.21
N TYR A 32 -9.23 33.97 -3.29
CA TYR A 32 -9.73 33.07 -2.25
C TYR A 32 -10.38 31.82 -2.85
N PHE A 33 -11.23 31.98 -3.88
CA PHE A 33 -11.87 30.84 -4.53
C PHE A 33 -10.89 29.96 -5.30
N GLU A 34 -9.89 30.57 -5.96
CA GLU A 34 -8.83 29.83 -6.65
C GLU A 34 -8.07 28.95 -5.64
N VAL A 35 -7.65 29.51 -4.50
CA VAL A 35 -6.99 28.75 -3.43
C VAL A 35 -7.90 27.70 -2.81
N GLN A 36 -9.20 28.00 -2.66
CA GLN A 36 -10.16 27.04 -2.11
C GLN A 36 -10.33 25.83 -3.04
N GLU A 37 -10.38 26.04 -4.36
CA GLU A 37 -10.41 24.97 -5.35
C GLU A 37 -9.12 24.13 -5.29
N GLU A 38 -7.96 24.78 -5.26
CA GLU A 38 -6.66 24.11 -5.12
C GLU A 38 -6.60 23.25 -3.86
N MET A 39 -7.06 23.76 -2.72
CA MET A 39 -7.14 22.99 -1.47
C MET A 39 -7.98 21.73 -1.61
N VAL A 40 -9.12 21.80 -2.28
CA VAL A 40 -10.00 20.64 -2.50
C VAL A 40 -9.31 19.61 -3.39
N LEU A 41 -8.69 20.05 -4.49
CA LEU A 41 -7.94 19.16 -5.38
C LEU A 41 -6.80 18.46 -4.63
N LEU A 42 -6.03 19.22 -3.85
CA LEU A 42 -4.90 18.70 -3.09
C LEU A 42 -5.35 17.69 -2.03
N THR A 43 -6.45 17.97 -1.33
CA THR A 43 -7.04 17.04 -0.34
C THR A 43 -7.41 15.72 -0.99
N LYS A 44 -8.07 15.77 -2.15
CA LYS A 44 -8.46 14.58 -2.90
C LYS A 44 -7.24 13.76 -3.36
N ASP A 45 -6.20 14.42 -3.83
CA ASP A 45 -4.96 13.72 -4.24
C ASP A 45 -4.24 13.09 -3.05
N MET A 46 -4.21 13.76 -1.89
CA MET A 46 -3.67 13.18 -0.66
C MET A 46 -4.44 11.94 -0.22
N GLU A 47 -5.77 11.97 -0.24
CA GLU A 47 -6.61 10.82 0.08
C GLU A 47 -6.31 9.64 -0.86
N ARG A 48 -6.27 9.89 -2.18
CA ARG A 48 -5.96 8.87 -3.19
C ARG A 48 -4.58 8.24 -2.95
N LEU A 49 -3.55 9.05 -2.72
CA LEU A 49 -2.19 8.55 -2.47
C LEU A 49 -2.12 7.74 -1.17
N ASN A 50 -2.83 8.16 -0.14
CA ASN A 50 -2.88 7.43 1.12
C ASN A 50 -3.54 6.06 0.96
N GLU A 51 -4.62 5.97 0.18
CA GLU A 51 -5.25 4.69 -0.16
C GLU A 51 -4.32 3.77 -0.97
N GLU A 52 -3.62 4.32 -1.98
CA GLU A 52 -2.65 3.56 -2.77
C GLU A 52 -1.53 2.99 -1.89
N LEU A 53 -1.01 3.80 -0.96
CA LEU A 53 0.02 3.37 -0.02
C LEU A 53 -0.49 2.30 0.94
N SER A 54 -1.69 2.45 1.48
CA SER A 54 -2.32 1.44 2.35
C SER A 54 -2.47 0.11 1.63
N ARG A 55 -2.98 0.12 0.40
CA ARG A 55 -3.14 -1.10 -0.42
C ARG A 55 -1.80 -1.79 -0.71
N SER A 56 -0.76 -1.02 -1.02
CA SER A 56 0.58 -1.57 -1.24
C SER A 56 1.12 -2.22 0.02
N THR A 57 0.96 -1.56 1.17
CA THR A 57 1.45 -2.07 2.46
C THR A 57 0.75 -3.38 2.83
N ASP A 58 -0.57 -3.46 2.66
CA ASP A 58 -1.33 -4.69 2.92
C ASP A 58 -0.88 -5.85 2.01
N ALA A 59 -0.62 -5.56 0.73
CA ALA A 59 -0.12 -6.56 -0.22
C ALA A 59 1.27 -7.07 0.16
N ASP A 60 2.18 -6.17 0.56
CA ASP A 60 3.52 -6.51 1.00
C ASP A 60 3.49 -7.36 2.28
N GLU A 61 2.64 -7.00 3.25
CA GLU A 61 2.47 -7.79 4.48
C GLU A 61 1.95 -9.21 4.19
N GLN A 62 0.98 -9.34 3.28
CA GLN A 62 0.47 -10.65 2.87
C GLN A 62 1.54 -11.48 2.17
N HIS A 63 2.35 -10.85 1.32
CA HIS A 63 3.44 -11.52 0.62
C HIS A 63 4.52 -12.02 1.59
N ILE A 64 4.90 -11.19 2.57
CA ILE A 64 5.87 -11.58 3.61
C ILE A 64 5.34 -12.78 4.41
N LYS A 65 4.08 -12.76 4.85
CA LYS A 65 3.46 -13.88 5.58
C LYS A 65 3.47 -15.18 4.76
N ALA A 66 3.21 -15.11 3.46
CA ALA A 66 3.25 -16.27 2.58
C ALA A 66 4.67 -16.85 2.48
N LEU A 67 5.68 -16.00 2.30
CA LEU A 67 7.09 -16.42 2.25
C LEU A 67 7.57 -17.01 3.58
N GLU A 68 7.09 -16.47 4.71
CA GLU A 68 7.39 -17.03 6.04
C GLU A 68 6.81 -18.43 6.22
N SER A 69 5.58 -18.67 5.76
CA SER A 69 4.94 -19.99 5.76
C SER A 69 5.72 -20.99 4.90
N GLU A 70 6.02 -20.61 3.65
CA GLU A 70 6.77 -21.46 2.73
C GLU A 70 8.16 -21.81 3.27
N LYS A 71 8.85 -20.83 3.87
CA LYS A 71 10.13 -21.05 4.53
C LYS A 71 10.02 -22.11 5.64
N GLU A 72 8.99 -22.03 6.49
CA GLU A 72 8.79 -22.99 7.58
C GLU A 72 8.47 -24.39 7.04
N GLU A 73 7.63 -24.50 6.01
CA GLU A 73 7.34 -25.76 5.32
C GLU A 73 8.61 -26.40 4.73
N LEU A 74 9.45 -25.60 4.08
CA LEU A 74 10.73 -26.05 3.53
C LEU A 74 11.70 -26.51 4.63
N ILE A 75 11.73 -25.82 5.77
CA ILE A 75 12.54 -26.24 6.93
C ILE A 75 12.06 -27.60 7.45
N GLN A 76 10.75 -27.80 7.57
CA GLN A 76 10.18 -29.06 8.02
C GLN A 76 10.46 -30.20 7.03
N LEU A 77 10.30 -29.93 5.73
CA LEU A 77 10.59 -30.88 4.66
C LEU A 77 12.08 -31.28 4.67
N LYS A 78 12.99 -30.32 4.79
CA LYS A 78 14.42 -30.56 4.91
C LYS A 78 14.73 -31.47 6.11
N LYS A 79 14.20 -31.16 7.30
CA LYS A 79 14.37 -32.00 8.50
C LYS A 79 13.84 -33.41 8.28
N SER A 80 12.71 -33.55 7.59
CA SER A 80 12.13 -34.86 7.28
C SER A 80 13.06 -35.69 6.39
N PHE A 81 13.69 -35.08 5.38
CA PHE A 81 14.66 -35.74 4.52
C PHE A 81 15.95 -36.09 5.26
N GLU A 82 16.45 -35.21 6.12
CA GLU A 82 17.62 -35.50 6.97
C GLU A 82 17.36 -36.72 7.88
N ASN A 83 16.16 -36.81 8.47
CA ASN A 83 15.76 -37.96 9.28
C ASN A 83 15.65 -39.24 8.45
N GLN A 84 15.08 -39.18 7.24
CA GLN A 84 14.99 -40.33 6.34
C GLN A 84 16.39 -40.83 5.92
N LEU A 85 17.31 -39.92 5.62
CA LEU A 85 18.70 -40.27 5.29
C LEU A 85 19.43 -40.90 6.49
N ALA A 86 19.21 -40.39 7.71
CA ALA A 86 19.77 -40.98 8.91
C ALA A 86 19.26 -42.41 9.15
N GLN A 87 17.95 -42.63 9.01
CA GLN A 87 17.35 -43.96 9.13
C GLN A 87 17.84 -44.93 8.06
N ALA A 88 17.95 -44.48 6.81
CA ALA A 88 18.50 -45.31 5.72
C ALA A 88 19.96 -45.69 5.95
N ARG A 89 20.77 -44.80 6.55
CA ARG A 89 22.16 -45.11 6.96
C ARG A 89 22.23 -46.10 8.11
N GLU A 90 21.29 -46.07 9.04
CA GLU A 90 21.23 -47.02 10.15
C GLU A 90 20.68 -48.40 9.72
N GLN A 91 19.80 -48.44 8.72
CA GLN A 91 19.20 -49.67 8.19
C GLN A 91 20.01 -50.31 7.04
N GLY A 92 20.86 -49.51 6.37
CA GLY A 92 21.72 -49.94 5.28
C GLY A 92 23.07 -50.46 5.79
N SER A 93 23.24 -51.78 5.70
CA SER A 93 24.54 -52.44 5.62
C SER A 93 25.47 -51.65 4.69
N VAL A 94 26.66 -51.33 5.18
CA VAL A 94 27.78 -50.88 4.36
C VAL A 94 28.17 -52.05 3.45
N GLU A 95 27.53 -52.17 2.30
CA GLU A 95 28.16 -52.73 1.12
C GLU A 95 28.32 -51.59 0.12
N ASP A 96 29.58 -51.34 -0.22
CA ASP A 96 30.03 -50.25 -1.06
C ASP A 96 29.28 -50.21 -2.41
N GLY A 97 28.62 -49.08 -2.69
CA GLY A 97 28.59 -48.54 -4.05
C GLY A 97 27.50 -49.00 -5.03
N GLU A 98 26.39 -49.61 -4.61
CA GLU A 98 25.30 -49.93 -5.54
C GLU A 98 24.05 -49.06 -5.31
N TRP A 99 23.75 -48.20 -6.28
CA TRP A 99 22.57 -47.33 -6.27
C TRP A 99 21.30 -48.18 -6.23
N VAL A 100 20.61 -48.21 -5.09
CA VAL A 100 19.30 -48.86 -4.98
C VAL A 100 18.25 -47.94 -5.61
N VAL A 101 17.73 -48.36 -6.76
CA VAL A 101 16.63 -47.69 -7.47
C VAL A 101 15.33 -47.96 -6.71
N CYS A 102 14.78 -46.95 -6.03
CA CYS A 102 13.42 -47.00 -5.50
C CYS A 102 12.43 -46.93 -6.66
N THR A 103 11.78 -48.05 -6.98
CA THR A 103 10.68 -48.06 -7.96
C THR A 103 9.42 -47.49 -7.31
N GLN A 104 8.82 -46.50 -7.97
CA GLN A 104 7.59 -45.87 -7.51
C GLN A 104 6.42 -46.85 -7.74
N SER A 105 5.93 -47.48 -6.68
CA SER A 105 4.71 -48.29 -6.72
C SER A 105 3.52 -47.35 -6.94
N HIS A 106 3.11 -47.18 -8.20
CA HIS A 106 1.82 -46.57 -8.52
C HIS A 106 0.72 -47.50 -8.01
N LEU A 107 0.13 -47.18 -6.86
CA LEU A 107 -1.10 -47.79 -6.39
C LEU A 107 -2.25 -47.33 -7.30
N SER A 108 -2.63 -48.20 -8.24
CA SER A 108 -3.95 -48.17 -8.87
C SER A 108 -4.96 -48.75 -7.89
N THR A 109 -6.00 -47.98 -7.55
CA THR A 109 -7.44 -48.28 -7.75
C THR A 109 -8.25 -47.19 -7.06
#